data_AF-A0A2E3CBF5-F1
#
_entry.id   AF-A0A2E3CBF5-F1
#
_cell.length_a   1.000
_cell.length_b   1.000
_cell.length_c   1.000
_cell.angle_alpha   90.00
_cell.angle_beta   90.00
_cell.angle_gamma   90.00
#
_symmetry.space_group_name_H-M   'P 1'
#
loop_
_entity.id
_entity.type
_entity.pdbx_description
1 polymer ?
#
loop_
_entity_poly.entity_id
_entity_poly.type
_entity_poly.pdbx_seq_one_letter_code
_entity_poly.pdbx_strand_id
1 'polypeptide(L)'
;MVNKTIIIKILCFVVFLFYGCSFNSNQTILAEQNIGDYSRIVLINTSSNPAFKFITDLESKSTSPEWAPNKEKFAFITERNNKKTLWISNEEGTELEIANLSERNINRFEWAPNSKEIAIEFEPLKNEANIFLYSLSLKSFLPITRPDKDAYLGSWSPDSKWIVFNVEDSIYLSNPKGVNEIFITKGNNPKWSPNGKYLIFSRNEKNSNSIWIYKDIDQVVDNTGKVVDKNDYFGENIHENEKVNISEYTWAFGGNKILYINDMKENKEIYMMDVKSKKIERLTNNKVDESNIVWSERYKNILFTSNAYNNSDIYKMKPNGSSQEIILNSKDNFTLLDW
;
A
#
# COMPACT_ATOMS: atom_id res chain seq x y z
N MET A 1 -7.24 -29.04 -77.23
CA MET A 1 -6.60 -27.83 -76.65
C MET A 1 -6.92 -27.76 -75.16
N VAL A 2 -6.14 -27.01 -74.40
CA VAL A 2 -6.18 -27.02 -72.92
C VAL A 2 -7.32 -26.14 -72.40
N ASN A 3 -8.02 -26.60 -71.36
CA ASN A 3 -8.53 -25.70 -70.33
C ASN A 3 -8.51 -26.39 -68.96
N LYS A 4 -7.82 -25.80 -67.98
CA LYS A 4 -7.73 -26.32 -66.60
C LYS A 4 -8.73 -25.58 -65.72
N THR A 5 -9.81 -26.24 -65.31
CA THR A 5 -10.75 -25.66 -64.33
C THR A 5 -10.11 -25.70 -62.93
N ILE A 6 -9.57 -24.57 -62.47
CA ILE A 6 -9.01 -24.45 -61.12
C ILE A 6 -10.16 -24.22 -60.13
N ILE A 7 -10.46 -25.23 -59.31
CA ILE A 7 -11.41 -25.09 -58.19
C ILE A 7 -10.69 -24.41 -57.02
N ILE A 8 -10.82 -23.09 -56.92
CA ILE A 8 -10.36 -22.34 -55.75
C ILE A 8 -11.36 -22.55 -54.61
N LYS A 9 -10.98 -23.36 -53.61
CA LYS A 9 -11.68 -23.36 -52.31
C LYS A 9 -11.36 -22.04 -51.60
N ILE A 10 -12.33 -21.13 -51.57
CA ILE A 10 -12.26 -19.95 -50.70
C ILE A 10 -12.44 -20.44 -49.25
N LEU A 11 -11.32 -20.54 -48.54
CA LEU A 11 -11.32 -20.80 -47.10
C LEU A 11 -11.59 -19.46 -46.41
N CYS A 12 -12.83 -19.22 -45.98
CA CYS A 12 -13.20 -18.02 -45.22
C CYS A 12 -12.56 -18.05 -43.84
N PHE A 13 -11.32 -17.58 -43.75
CA PHE A 13 -10.64 -17.32 -42.49
C PHE A 13 -11.30 -16.10 -41.84
N VAL A 14 -12.33 -16.34 -41.03
CA VAL A 14 -12.91 -15.31 -40.15
C VAL A 14 -11.87 -15.03 -39.06
N VAL A 15 -10.97 -14.10 -39.35
CA VAL A 15 -10.04 -13.56 -38.36
C VAL A 15 -10.87 -12.77 -37.36
N PHE A 16 -11.30 -13.42 -36.29
CA PHE A 16 -11.70 -12.74 -35.07
C PHE A 16 -10.47 -12.01 -34.54
N LEU A 17 -10.35 -10.74 -34.92
CA LEU A 17 -9.52 -9.76 -34.22
C LEU A 17 -10.13 -9.57 -32.82
N PHE A 18 -9.79 -10.49 -31.93
CA PHE A 18 -9.80 -10.23 -30.50
C PHE A 18 -8.83 -9.07 -30.27
N TYR A 19 -9.37 -7.85 -30.25
CA TYR A 19 -8.78 -6.73 -29.52
C TYR A 19 -8.82 -7.08 -28.04
N GLY A 20 -7.94 -7.99 -27.64
CA GLY A 20 -7.59 -8.17 -26.24
C GLY A 20 -7.04 -6.83 -25.78
N CYS A 21 -7.80 -6.14 -24.94
CA CYS A 21 -7.32 -4.93 -24.28
C CYS A 21 -6.21 -5.35 -23.33
N SER A 22 -4.98 -5.33 -23.83
CA SER A 22 -3.79 -5.43 -23.00
C SER A 22 -3.76 -4.18 -22.12
N PHE A 23 -4.24 -4.32 -20.89
CA PHE A 23 -3.87 -3.38 -19.84
C PHE A 23 -2.34 -3.35 -19.81
N ASN A 24 -1.78 -2.15 -19.85
CA ASN A 24 -0.34 -1.94 -19.80
C ASN A 24 -0.03 -1.51 -18.38
N SER A 25 0.43 -2.46 -17.55
CA SER A 25 0.58 -2.33 -16.10
C SER A 25 1.19 -1.00 -15.64
N ASN A 26 2.15 -0.46 -16.39
CA ASN A 26 2.77 0.87 -16.21
C ASN A 26 1.76 2.07 -16.16
N GLN A 27 0.47 1.85 -16.41
CA GLN A 27 -0.62 2.84 -16.39
C GLN A 27 -1.91 2.33 -15.70
N THR A 28 -1.91 1.15 -15.09
CA THR A 28 -3.10 0.58 -14.42
C THR A 28 -3.12 0.99 -12.95
N ILE A 29 -4.06 1.87 -12.57
CA ILE A 29 -4.33 2.21 -11.18
C ILE A 29 -5.27 1.13 -10.60
N LEU A 30 -4.91 0.58 -9.46
CA LEU A 30 -5.72 -0.30 -8.63
C LEU A 30 -6.41 0.56 -7.56
N ALA A 31 -7.70 0.35 -7.31
CA ALA A 31 -8.46 1.17 -6.37
C ALA A 31 -9.62 0.42 -5.72
N GLU A 32 -10.01 0.86 -4.53
CA GLU A 32 -11.30 0.54 -3.93
C GLU A 32 -12.34 1.57 -4.39
N GLN A 33 -13.47 1.10 -4.92
CA GLN A 33 -14.61 1.94 -5.29
C GLN A 33 -15.76 1.74 -4.29
N ASN A 34 -16.18 2.81 -3.63
CA ASN A 34 -17.23 2.83 -2.61
C ASN A 34 -18.56 3.29 -3.22
N ILE A 35 -19.64 2.56 -2.93
CA ILE A 35 -21.01 2.77 -3.43
C ILE A 35 -21.98 2.55 -2.26
N GLY A 36 -22.25 3.61 -1.50
CA GLY A 36 -23.00 3.52 -0.24
C GLY A 36 -22.22 2.71 0.80
N ASP A 37 -22.87 1.71 1.40
CA ASP A 37 -22.22 0.79 2.35
C ASP A 37 -21.35 -0.29 1.68
N TYR A 38 -21.38 -0.41 0.35
CA TYR A 38 -20.65 -1.44 -0.40
C TYR A 38 -19.34 -0.90 -0.98
N SER A 39 -18.33 -1.76 -1.11
CA SER A 39 -17.10 -1.42 -1.84
C SER A 39 -16.57 -2.59 -2.65
N ARG A 40 -15.84 -2.30 -3.73
CA ARG A 40 -15.30 -3.29 -4.67
C ARG A 40 -13.94 -2.91 -5.21
N ILE A 41 -13.17 -3.89 -5.66
CA ILE A 41 -11.86 -3.66 -6.29
C ILE A 41 -12.02 -3.40 -7.78
N VAL A 42 -11.36 -2.35 -8.26
CA VAL A 42 -11.38 -1.94 -9.67
C VAL A 42 -9.96 -1.67 -10.18
N LEU A 43 -9.75 -1.97 -11.47
CA LEU A 43 -8.61 -1.48 -12.24
C LEU A 43 -9.07 -0.31 -13.11
N ILE A 44 -8.29 0.77 -13.12
CA ILE A 44 -8.57 2.01 -13.83
C ILE A 44 -7.38 2.30 -14.76
N ASN A 45 -7.63 2.43 -16.05
CA ASN A 45 -6.61 2.84 -17.02
C ASN A 45 -7.26 3.81 -18.02
N THR A 46 -6.98 5.11 -17.89
CA THR A 46 -7.62 6.14 -18.73
C THR A 46 -7.17 6.14 -20.19
N SER A 47 -6.23 5.26 -20.56
CA SER A 47 -5.84 5.01 -21.95
C SER A 47 -6.55 3.80 -22.59
N SER A 48 -7.32 3.01 -21.82
CA SER A 48 -8.12 1.89 -22.34
C SER A 48 -9.58 2.27 -22.57
N ASN A 49 -10.30 1.47 -23.36
CA ASN A 49 -11.74 1.56 -23.54
C ASN A 49 -12.37 0.16 -23.40
N PRO A 50 -13.13 -0.13 -22.33
CA PRO A 50 -13.48 0.77 -21.23
C PRO A 50 -12.26 1.21 -20.40
N ALA A 51 -12.36 2.38 -19.76
CA ALA A 51 -11.32 2.90 -18.86
C ALA A 51 -11.29 2.20 -17.48
N PHE A 52 -12.22 1.26 -17.26
CA PHE A 52 -12.38 0.49 -16.03
C PHE A 52 -12.49 -1.00 -16.33
N LYS A 53 -11.95 -1.81 -15.42
CA LYS A 53 -12.33 -3.21 -15.23
C LYS A 53 -12.70 -3.43 -13.77
N PHE A 54 -13.91 -3.89 -13.51
CA PHE A 54 -14.30 -4.37 -12.19
C PHE A 54 -13.66 -5.74 -11.97
N ILE A 55 -13.07 -5.96 -10.80
CA ILE A 55 -12.52 -7.26 -10.40
C ILE A 55 -13.58 -7.99 -9.60
N THR A 56 -13.98 -7.41 -8.47
CA THR A 56 -15.03 -7.96 -7.61
C THR A 56 -16.41 -7.41 -7.94
N ASP A 57 -17.43 -8.15 -7.53
CA ASP A 57 -18.84 -7.72 -7.49
C ASP A 57 -19.12 -6.71 -6.36
N LEU A 58 -20.41 -6.47 -6.07
CA LEU A 58 -20.91 -5.69 -4.93
C LEU A 58 -21.74 -6.55 -3.95
N GLU A 59 -21.73 -7.88 -4.10
CA GLU A 59 -22.37 -8.81 -3.15
C GLU A 59 -21.54 -8.94 -1.85
N SER A 60 -20.28 -8.50 -1.90
CA SER A 60 -19.36 -8.51 -0.76
C SER A 60 -18.44 -7.28 -0.76
N LYS A 61 -18.13 -6.74 0.43
CA LYS A 61 -17.23 -5.58 0.54
C LYS A 61 -15.81 -6.04 0.26
N SER A 62 -15.14 -5.41 -0.69
CA SER A 62 -13.77 -5.77 -1.07
C SER A 62 -12.89 -4.53 -0.97
N THR A 63 -11.86 -4.61 -0.12
CA THR A 63 -11.15 -3.45 0.44
C THR A 63 -9.64 -3.61 0.43
N SER A 64 -8.92 -2.51 0.67
CA SER A 64 -7.46 -2.49 0.87
C SER A 64 -6.66 -3.23 -0.22
N PRO A 65 -6.80 -2.87 -1.52
CA PRO A 65 -6.09 -3.54 -2.58
C PRO A 65 -4.61 -3.08 -2.67
N GLU A 66 -3.69 -4.03 -2.86
CA GLU A 66 -2.24 -3.75 -2.97
C GLU A 66 -1.61 -4.64 -4.05
N TRP A 67 -0.88 -4.03 -4.99
CA TRP A 67 -0.09 -4.74 -5.98
C TRP A 67 1.08 -5.48 -5.33
N ALA A 68 1.35 -6.69 -5.81
CA ALA A 68 2.64 -7.31 -5.62
C ALA A 68 3.73 -6.40 -6.24
N PRO A 69 4.91 -6.24 -5.63
CA PRO A 69 5.98 -5.38 -6.14
C PRO A 69 6.50 -5.70 -7.55
N ASN A 70 6.21 -6.89 -8.10
CA ASN A 70 6.47 -7.26 -9.49
C ASN A 70 5.33 -6.92 -10.48
N LYS A 71 4.20 -6.40 -9.99
CA LYS A 71 3.00 -5.98 -10.73
C LYS A 71 2.35 -7.09 -11.59
N GLU A 72 2.65 -8.37 -11.32
CA GLU A 72 2.00 -9.51 -11.97
C GLU A 72 0.63 -9.86 -11.33
N LYS A 73 0.45 -9.47 -10.06
CA LYS A 73 -0.69 -9.82 -9.20
C LYS A 73 -0.95 -8.70 -8.21
N PHE A 74 -2.15 -8.67 -7.64
CA PHE A 74 -2.49 -7.87 -6.48
C PHE A 74 -3.24 -8.73 -5.45
N ALA A 75 -3.34 -8.24 -4.23
CA ALA A 75 -4.14 -8.86 -3.17
C ALA A 75 -5.14 -7.84 -2.59
N PHE A 76 -6.21 -8.33 -1.96
CA PHE A 76 -7.26 -7.51 -1.34
C PHE A 76 -8.00 -8.29 -0.25
N ILE A 77 -8.63 -7.59 0.69
CA ILE A 77 -9.44 -8.18 1.77
C ILE A 77 -10.91 -8.18 1.35
N THR A 78 -11.56 -9.35 1.40
CA THR A 78 -12.99 -9.50 1.11
C THR A 78 -13.75 -9.81 2.40
N GLU A 79 -14.85 -9.09 2.64
CA GLU A 79 -15.76 -9.33 3.76
C GLU A 79 -17.08 -9.97 3.28
N ARG A 80 -17.30 -11.23 3.69
CA ARG A 80 -18.50 -12.04 3.39
C ARG A 80 -19.07 -12.57 4.70
N ASN A 81 -20.34 -12.29 5.01
CA ASN A 81 -20.99 -12.72 6.27
C ASN A 81 -20.19 -12.36 7.55
N ASN A 82 -19.66 -11.13 7.63
CA ASN A 82 -18.78 -10.61 8.69
C ASN A 82 -17.44 -11.36 8.84
N LYS A 83 -17.07 -12.24 7.88
CA LYS A 83 -15.78 -12.91 7.79
C LYS A 83 -14.87 -12.13 6.82
N LYS A 84 -13.73 -11.65 7.29
CA LYS A 84 -12.67 -11.04 6.45
C LYS A 84 -11.62 -12.08 6.07
N THR A 85 -11.39 -12.30 4.77
CA THR A 85 -10.34 -13.18 4.25
C THR A 85 -9.53 -12.53 3.13
N LEU A 86 -8.32 -13.03 2.86
CA LEU A 86 -7.38 -12.45 1.88
C LEU A 86 -7.43 -13.20 0.55
N TRP A 87 -7.58 -12.42 -0.52
CA TRP A 87 -7.70 -12.89 -1.90
C TRP A 87 -6.53 -12.34 -2.73
N ILE A 88 -6.09 -13.12 -3.72
CA ILE A 88 -5.18 -12.69 -4.78
C ILE A 88 -5.93 -12.65 -6.11
N SER A 89 -5.59 -11.65 -6.94
CA SER A 89 -5.99 -11.59 -8.34
C SER A 89 -4.89 -11.01 -9.25
N ASN A 90 -5.19 -10.83 -10.53
CA ASN A 90 -4.31 -10.35 -11.60
C ASN A 90 -5.11 -9.48 -12.59
N GLU A 91 -4.45 -8.86 -13.59
CA GLU A 91 -5.15 -8.05 -14.60
C GLU A 91 -6.19 -8.85 -15.42
N GLU A 92 -6.09 -10.18 -15.48
CA GLU A 92 -7.06 -11.06 -16.14
C GLU A 92 -8.34 -11.26 -15.31
N GLY A 93 -8.29 -11.06 -13.99
CA GLY A 93 -9.43 -11.24 -13.07
C GLY A 93 -9.59 -12.67 -12.55
N THR A 94 -8.51 -13.45 -12.46
CA THR A 94 -8.55 -14.73 -11.74
C THR A 94 -8.65 -14.47 -10.24
N GLU A 95 -9.51 -15.14 -9.48
CA GLU A 95 -9.58 -14.96 -8.02
C GLU A 95 -9.10 -16.22 -7.28
N LEU A 96 -8.30 -16.03 -6.23
CA LEU A 96 -7.83 -17.11 -5.35
C LEU A 96 -7.81 -16.64 -3.89
N GLU A 97 -8.68 -17.21 -3.06
CA GLU A 97 -8.57 -17.12 -1.61
C GLU A 97 -7.32 -17.86 -1.13
N ILE A 98 -6.49 -17.20 -0.32
CA ILE A 98 -5.18 -17.72 0.11
C ILE A 98 -5.03 -17.86 1.63
N ALA A 99 -5.88 -17.17 2.43
CA ALA A 99 -5.74 -17.17 3.88
C ALA A 99 -7.09 -17.26 4.63
N ASN A 100 -7.39 -18.47 5.10
CA ASN A 100 -8.23 -18.69 6.28
C ASN A 100 -7.36 -19.44 7.32
N LEU A 101 -6.89 -18.73 8.34
CA LEU A 101 -6.11 -19.28 9.44
C LEU A 101 -6.96 -19.23 10.72
N SER A 102 -7.38 -20.40 11.19
CA SER A 102 -8.15 -20.58 12.43
C SER A 102 -9.46 -19.78 12.49
N GLU A 103 -10.12 -19.53 11.35
CA GLU A 103 -11.32 -18.68 11.23
C GLU A 103 -11.17 -17.23 11.73
N ARG A 104 -9.94 -16.75 11.97
CA ARG A 104 -9.69 -15.36 12.36
C ARG A 104 -9.92 -14.39 11.20
N ASN A 105 -10.35 -13.18 11.50
CA ASN A 105 -10.44 -12.11 10.52
C ASN A 105 -9.05 -11.53 10.23
N ILE A 106 -8.88 -10.96 9.05
CA ILE A 106 -7.67 -10.23 8.66
C ILE A 106 -7.93 -8.73 8.84
N ASN A 107 -7.03 -8.09 9.58
CA ASN A 107 -7.02 -6.64 9.82
C ASN A 107 -6.28 -5.91 8.70
N ARG A 108 -5.08 -6.40 8.38
CA ARG A 108 -4.15 -5.79 7.43
C ARG A 108 -3.25 -6.87 6.80
N PHE A 109 -2.71 -6.60 5.62
CA PHE A 109 -1.57 -7.33 5.06
C PHE A 109 -0.53 -6.37 4.47
N GLU A 110 0.61 -6.89 4.04
CA GLU A 110 1.58 -6.19 3.19
C GLU A 110 2.43 -7.19 2.38
N TRP A 111 2.63 -6.94 1.10
CA TRP A 111 3.50 -7.77 0.24
C TRP A 111 4.98 -7.63 0.61
N ALA A 112 5.70 -8.75 0.65
CA ALA A 112 7.15 -8.72 0.70
C ALA A 112 7.71 -8.13 -0.62
N PRO A 113 8.75 -7.27 -0.60
CA PRO A 113 9.42 -6.76 -1.80
C PRO A 113 9.84 -7.85 -2.81
N ASN A 114 10.06 -9.08 -2.34
CA ASN A 114 10.36 -10.25 -3.17
C ASN A 114 9.17 -10.83 -3.98
N SER A 115 7.95 -10.31 -3.80
CA SER A 115 6.69 -10.71 -4.48
C SER A 115 6.28 -12.18 -4.33
N LYS A 116 6.81 -12.90 -3.33
CA LYS A 116 6.58 -14.35 -3.11
C LYS A 116 5.93 -14.66 -1.76
N GLU A 117 5.83 -13.65 -0.90
CA GLU A 117 5.45 -13.79 0.49
C GLU A 117 4.64 -12.57 0.92
N ILE A 118 3.75 -12.74 1.89
CA ILE A 118 2.86 -11.69 2.41
C ILE A 118 2.93 -11.72 3.94
N ALA A 119 3.08 -10.56 4.58
CA ALA A 119 2.88 -10.41 6.01
C ALA A 119 1.39 -10.15 6.26
N ILE A 120 0.75 -10.88 7.16
CA ILE A 120 -0.69 -10.81 7.41
C ILE A 120 -0.93 -10.60 8.91
N GLU A 121 -1.64 -9.53 9.26
CA GLU A 121 -2.16 -9.26 10.59
C GLU A 121 -3.57 -9.82 10.70
N PHE A 122 -3.75 -10.79 11.59
CA PHE A 122 -5.04 -11.31 12.00
C PHE A 122 -5.55 -10.58 13.25
N GLU A 123 -6.86 -10.64 13.44
CA GLU A 123 -7.54 -10.31 14.70
C GLU A 123 -6.85 -11.07 15.87
N PRO A 124 -6.38 -10.38 16.92
CA PRO A 124 -5.60 -11.00 17.98
C PRO A 124 -6.44 -11.97 18.82
N LEU A 125 -5.83 -13.09 19.20
CA LEU A 125 -6.39 -14.05 20.15
C LEU A 125 -5.45 -14.20 21.35
N LYS A 126 -6.03 -14.35 22.54
CA LYS A 126 -5.29 -14.45 23.79
C LYS A 126 -4.35 -15.66 23.78
N ASN A 127 -3.06 -15.41 24.00
CA ASN A 127 -1.98 -16.41 23.96
C ASN A 127 -1.71 -17.00 22.56
N GLU A 128 -2.05 -16.29 21.48
CA GLU A 128 -1.66 -16.63 20.11
C GLU A 128 -0.95 -15.45 19.44
N ALA A 129 0.04 -15.74 18.60
CA ALA A 129 0.60 -14.74 17.70
C ALA A 129 -0.50 -14.26 16.73
N ASN A 130 -0.46 -12.98 16.33
CA ASN A 130 -1.44 -12.41 15.41
C ASN A 130 -0.85 -11.95 14.06
N ILE A 131 0.47 -11.72 13.95
CA ILE A 131 1.12 -11.43 12.66
C ILE A 131 1.85 -12.69 12.15
N PHE A 132 1.54 -13.10 10.92
CA PHE A 132 2.11 -14.29 10.26
C PHE A 132 2.68 -13.98 8.89
N LEU A 133 3.78 -14.65 8.56
CA LEU A 133 4.30 -14.74 7.21
C LEU A 133 3.56 -15.85 6.45
N TYR A 134 2.94 -15.51 5.33
CA TYR A 134 2.39 -16.47 4.38
C TYR A 134 3.32 -16.62 3.17
N SER A 135 3.64 -17.86 2.81
CA SER A 135 4.47 -18.18 1.64
C SER A 135 3.62 -18.71 0.48
N LEU A 136 3.64 -18.04 -0.68
CA LEU A 136 2.82 -18.41 -1.84
C LEU A 136 3.20 -19.76 -2.45
N SER A 137 4.48 -20.15 -2.38
CA SER A 137 4.97 -21.42 -2.93
C SER A 137 4.70 -22.61 -2.01
N LEU A 138 4.74 -22.40 -0.69
CA LEU A 138 4.52 -23.45 0.31
C LEU A 138 3.06 -23.54 0.79
N LYS A 139 2.26 -22.48 0.55
CA LYS A 139 0.89 -22.29 1.07
C LYS A 139 0.79 -22.44 2.59
N SER A 140 1.83 -22.01 3.30
CA SER A 140 2.02 -22.22 4.73
C SER A 140 2.21 -20.90 5.48
N PHE A 141 1.80 -20.88 6.75
CA PHE A 141 1.97 -19.77 7.68
C PHE A 141 3.15 -20.01 8.63
N LEU A 142 3.78 -18.92 9.07
CA LEU A 142 4.85 -18.91 10.08
C LEU A 142 4.65 -17.67 10.97
N PRO A 143 4.45 -17.81 12.31
CA PRO A 143 4.28 -16.64 13.18
C PRO A 143 5.53 -15.75 13.19
N ILE A 144 5.31 -14.43 13.13
CA ILE A 144 6.38 -13.41 13.14
C ILE A 144 6.56 -12.82 14.53
N THR A 145 5.45 -12.69 15.27
CA THR A 145 5.37 -12.08 16.60
C THR A 145 5.14 -13.11 17.70
N ARG A 146 5.41 -12.74 18.94
CA ARG A 146 5.13 -13.58 20.11
C ARG A 146 3.63 -13.70 20.41
N PRO A 147 3.21 -14.77 21.10
CA PRO A 147 1.81 -14.98 21.49
C PRO A 147 1.36 -14.20 22.74
N ASP A 148 2.25 -13.53 23.48
CA ASP A 148 1.89 -12.87 24.74
C ASP A 148 1.41 -11.42 24.59
N LYS A 149 1.42 -10.85 23.36
CA LYS A 149 1.05 -9.46 23.09
C LYS A 149 0.42 -9.23 21.72
N ASP A 150 -0.52 -8.29 21.66
CA ASP A 150 -1.13 -7.82 20.41
C ASP A 150 -0.14 -6.94 19.64
N ALA A 151 0.10 -7.27 18.37
CA ALA A 151 1.02 -6.57 17.48
C ALA A 151 0.31 -5.98 16.25
N TYR A 152 0.72 -4.78 15.85
CA TYR A 152 0.21 -4.07 14.69
C TYR A 152 1.27 -4.03 13.59
N LEU A 153 0.92 -4.51 12.39
CA LEU A 153 1.83 -4.64 11.26
C LEU A 153 2.31 -3.27 10.77
N GLY A 154 3.63 -3.11 10.68
CA GLY A 154 4.29 -1.89 10.20
C GLY A 154 4.63 -1.95 8.71
N SER A 155 5.81 -2.48 8.36
CA SER A 155 6.18 -2.76 6.97
C SER A 155 7.36 -3.75 6.84
N TRP A 156 7.63 -4.22 5.63
CA TRP A 156 8.85 -4.94 5.28
C TRP A 156 10.09 -4.04 5.20
N SER A 157 11.27 -4.63 5.39
CA SER A 157 12.54 -4.10 4.87
C SER A 157 12.63 -4.28 3.35
N PRO A 158 13.26 -3.37 2.60
CA PRO A 158 13.34 -3.45 1.14
C PRO A 158 14.10 -4.68 0.60
N ASP A 159 14.88 -5.36 1.45
CA ASP A 159 15.56 -6.63 1.11
C ASP A 159 14.74 -7.90 1.46
N SER A 160 13.50 -7.74 1.94
CA SER A 160 12.58 -8.81 2.36
C SER A 160 13.11 -9.76 3.46
N LYS A 161 14.03 -9.29 4.32
CA LYS A 161 14.56 -10.10 5.44
C LYS A 161 13.90 -9.78 6.79
N TRP A 162 13.38 -8.57 6.97
CA TRP A 162 12.85 -8.08 8.23
C TRP A 162 11.45 -7.50 8.04
N ILE A 163 10.68 -7.53 9.13
CA ILE A 163 9.40 -6.82 9.27
C ILE A 163 9.52 -5.92 10.48
N VAL A 164 9.15 -4.65 10.31
CA VAL A 164 8.91 -3.71 11.41
C VAL A 164 7.43 -3.74 11.79
N PHE A 165 7.14 -3.67 13.08
CA PHE A 165 5.79 -3.68 13.66
C PHE A 165 5.82 -2.89 14.99
N ASN A 166 4.66 -2.57 15.55
CA ASN A 166 4.59 -2.03 16.92
C ASN A 166 3.68 -2.86 17.83
N VAL A 167 4.02 -2.86 19.11
CA VAL A 167 3.32 -3.53 20.21
C VAL A 167 3.21 -2.50 21.32
N GLU A 168 1.98 -2.23 21.77
CA GLU A 168 1.70 -1.04 22.58
C GLU A 168 2.31 0.22 21.90
N ASP A 169 3.04 1.05 22.65
CA ASP A 169 3.73 2.25 22.16
C ASP A 169 5.14 2.01 21.60
N SER A 170 5.52 0.75 21.35
CA SER A 170 6.91 0.33 21.17
C SER A 170 7.13 -0.40 19.85
N ILE A 171 8.16 0.01 19.09
CA ILE A 171 8.49 -0.48 17.74
C ILE A 171 9.55 -1.59 17.83
N TYR A 172 9.32 -2.65 17.06
CA TYR A 172 10.15 -3.85 17.01
C TYR A 172 10.48 -4.27 15.58
N LEU A 173 11.63 -4.93 15.42
CA LEU A 173 11.99 -5.71 14.23
C LEU A 173 11.91 -7.21 14.52
N SER A 174 11.39 -8.00 13.58
CA SER A 174 11.51 -9.47 13.58
C SER A 174 12.03 -9.94 12.23
N ASN A 175 12.89 -10.96 12.22
CA ASN A 175 13.26 -11.68 11.02
C ASN A 175 12.45 -12.99 11.00
N PRO A 176 11.42 -13.13 10.14
CA PRO A 176 10.49 -14.26 10.18
C PRO A 176 11.14 -15.64 10.05
N LYS A 177 12.38 -15.71 9.55
CA LYS A 177 13.11 -16.94 9.25
C LYS A 177 14.33 -17.15 10.16
N GLY A 178 14.47 -16.38 11.24
CA GLY A 178 15.67 -16.44 12.08
C GLY A 178 15.56 -15.78 13.46
N VAL A 179 15.81 -14.47 13.53
CA VAL A 179 16.11 -13.77 14.80
C VAL A 179 14.83 -13.26 15.48
N ASN A 180 14.74 -13.51 16.79
CA ASN A 180 13.70 -13.00 17.69
C ASN A 180 13.56 -11.47 17.68
N GLU A 181 12.40 -11.00 18.11
CA GLU A 181 12.02 -9.58 18.18
C GLU A 181 13.07 -8.67 18.86
N ILE A 182 13.47 -7.60 18.17
CA ILE A 182 14.43 -6.58 18.60
C ILE A 182 13.70 -5.25 18.81
N PHE A 183 13.76 -4.67 20.01
CA PHE A 183 13.22 -3.34 20.29
C PHE A 183 14.07 -2.24 19.62
N ILE A 184 13.42 -1.23 19.04
CA ILE A 184 14.07 -0.16 18.28
C ILE A 184 13.90 1.21 18.94
N THR A 185 12.66 1.59 19.22
CA THR A 185 12.27 2.90 19.79
C THR A 185 10.79 2.88 20.18
N LYS A 186 10.28 3.95 20.81
CA LYS A 186 8.84 4.16 21.02
C LYS A 186 8.19 4.89 19.84
N GLY A 187 7.01 4.45 19.43
CA GLY A 187 6.20 4.98 18.31
C GLY A 187 5.15 3.98 17.81
N ASN A 188 4.38 4.37 16.80
CA ASN A 188 3.33 3.56 16.17
C ASN A 188 3.42 3.60 14.64
N ASN A 189 2.75 2.66 13.96
CA ASN A 189 2.61 2.61 12.49
C ASN A 189 3.94 2.68 11.70
N PRO A 190 5.01 1.96 12.10
CA PRO A 190 6.33 2.13 11.50
C PRO A 190 6.40 1.67 10.03
N LYS A 191 7.05 2.45 9.17
CA LYS A 191 7.30 2.14 7.74
C LYS A 191 8.77 2.32 7.36
N TRP A 192 9.36 1.32 6.72
CA TRP A 192 10.74 1.33 6.23
C TRP A 192 10.89 2.18 4.97
N SER A 193 11.98 2.94 4.89
CA SER A 193 12.38 3.63 3.67
C SER A 193 12.75 2.64 2.55
N PRO A 194 12.32 2.86 1.30
CA PRO A 194 12.72 2.05 0.14
C PRO A 194 14.24 1.96 -0.13
N ASN A 195 15.07 2.76 0.52
CA ASN A 195 16.54 2.68 0.45
C ASN A 195 17.21 1.93 1.62
N GLY A 196 16.41 1.42 2.57
CA GLY A 196 16.86 0.65 3.74
C GLY A 196 17.36 1.45 4.94
N LYS A 197 17.59 2.76 4.84
CA LYS A 197 18.35 3.54 5.82
C LYS A 197 17.54 4.17 6.95
N TYR A 198 16.22 4.24 6.81
CA TYR A 198 15.35 4.95 7.72
C TYR A 198 14.08 4.17 8.05
N LEU A 199 13.50 4.44 9.23
CA LEU A 199 12.11 4.17 9.54
C LEU A 199 11.39 5.50 9.77
N ILE A 200 10.17 5.68 9.24
CA ILE A 200 9.23 6.69 9.76
C ILE A 200 8.17 6.02 10.61
N PHE A 201 7.67 6.74 11.60
CA PHE A 201 6.65 6.28 12.52
C PHE A 201 5.93 7.49 13.14
N SER A 202 4.73 7.29 13.71
CA SER A 202 4.02 8.35 14.43
C SER A 202 4.30 8.30 15.92
N ARG A 203 4.33 9.47 16.57
CA ARG A 203 4.13 9.61 18.02
C ARG A 203 2.90 10.48 18.26
N ASN A 204 2.06 10.06 19.19
CA ASN A 204 0.83 10.76 19.53
C ASN A 204 1.12 11.67 20.73
N GLU A 205 1.24 12.96 20.47
CA GLU A 205 1.36 13.99 21.50
C GLU A 205 -0.05 14.46 21.92
N LYS A 206 -0.18 15.15 23.07
CA LYS A 206 -1.47 15.36 23.76
C LYS A 206 -2.64 15.89 22.92
N ASN A 207 -2.39 16.60 21.82
CA ASN A 207 -3.42 17.08 20.88
C ASN A 207 -2.93 17.01 19.42
N SER A 208 -1.99 16.12 19.08
CA SER A 208 -1.31 16.15 17.77
C SER A 208 -0.51 14.88 17.47
N ASN A 209 -0.73 14.28 16.30
CA ASN A 209 0.11 13.21 15.76
C ASN A 209 1.30 13.81 15.00
N SER A 210 2.53 13.54 15.43
CA SER A 210 3.77 13.96 14.75
C SER A 210 4.48 12.77 14.09
N ILE A 211 5.08 12.97 12.91
CA ILE A 211 5.99 11.98 12.29
C ILE A 211 7.39 12.14 12.88
N TRP A 212 8.01 11.01 13.17
CA TRP A 212 9.40 10.89 13.60
C TRP A 212 10.16 9.97 12.64
N ILE A 213 11.48 10.19 12.56
CA ILE A 213 12.38 9.38 11.71
C ILE A 213 13.53 8.76 12.52
N TYR A 214 13.63 7.42 12.47
CA TYR A 214 14.83 6.68 12.89
C TYR A 214 15.82 6.67 11.72
N LYS A 215 17.11 6.89 12.01
CA LYS A 215 18.20 6.85 11.01
C LYS A 215 19.15 5.70 11.30
N ASP A 216 19.82 5.22 10.27
CA ASP A 216 20.85 4.19 10.38
C ASP A 216 20.28 2.85 10.93
N ILE A 217 19.04 2.52 10.53
CA ILE A 217 18.37 1.26 10.91
C ILE A 217 19.05 0.04 10.25
N ASP A 218 19.71 0.24 9.12
CA ASP A 218 20.62 -0.73 8.49
C ASP A 218 21.74 -1.15 9.45
N GLN A 219 22.32 -0.21 10.21
CA GLN A 219 23.32 -0.53 11.24
C GLN A 219 22.74 -1.36 12.40
N VAL A 220 21.44 -1.26 12.71
CA VAL A 220 20.78 -2.09 13.74
C VAL A 220 20.48 -3.49 13.21
N VAL A 221 20.10 -3.60 11.94
CA VAL A 221 19.92 -4.86 11.20
C VAL A 221 21.23 -5.65 11.08
N ASP A 222 22.34 -4.99 10.74
CA ASP A 222 23.64 -5.64 10.59
C ASP A 222 24.29 -5.97 11.95
N ASN A 223 24.06 -5.13 12.98
CA ASN A 223 24.61 -5.31 14.32
C ASN A 223 23.53 -5.73 15.33
N THR A 224 22.95 -6.92 15.15
CA THR A 224 21.92 -7.49 16.06
C THR A 224 22.39 -7.74 17.50
N GLY A 225 23.66 -7.48 17.81
CA GLY A 225 24.23 -7.40 19.16
C GLY A 225 24.28 -5.99 19.78
N LYS A 226 23.76 -4.95 19.11
CA LYS A 226 23.70 -3.58 19.65
C LYS A 226 22.72 -3.53 20.82
N VAL A 227 23.25 -3.29 22.03
CA VAL A 227 22.43 -3.13 23.24
C VAL A 227 21.64 -1.82 23.15
N VAL A 228 20.38 -1.90 22.76
CA VAL A 228 19.43 -0.78 22.82
C VAL A 228 18.89 -0.68 24.24
N ASP A 229 19.12 0.45 24.91
CA ASP A 229 18.49 0.73 26.21
C ASP A 229 16.99 0.97 25.98
N LYS A 230 16.13 0.47 26.87
CA LYS A 230 14.67 0.71 26.82
C LYS A 230 14.29 2.17 27.08
N ASN A 231 15.23 2.95 27.61
CA ASN A 231 15.11 4.40 27.78
C ASN A 231 15.54 5.20 26.54
N ASP A 232 16.04 4.54 25.49
CA ASP A 232 16.57 5.23 24.31
C ASP A 232 15.45 5.62 23.33
N TYR A 233 15.08 6.91 23.35
CA TYR A 233 13.98 7.47 22.55
C TYR A 233 14.37 7.74 21.08
N PHE A 234 15.43 7.08 20.56
CA PHE A 234 15.97 7.23 19.21
C PHE A 234 14.93 7.58 18.14
N GLY A 235 15.17 8.71 17.48
CA GLY A 235 14.30 9.26 16.46
C GLY A 235 14.32 10.77 16.51
N GLU A 236 14.16 11.41 15.36
CA GLU A 236 14.11 12.86 15.22
C GLU A 236 12.68 13.26 14.81
N ASN A 237 12.09 14.26 15.48
CA ASN A 237 10.79 14.80 15.08
C ASN A 237 10.99 15.58 13.77
N ILE A 238 10.14 15.37 12.77
CA ILE A 238 10.32 16.06 11.48
C ILE A 238 9.68 17.46 11.45
N HIS A 239 8.99 17.85 12.53
CA HIS A 239 8.13 19.05 12.64
C HIS A 239 8.46 19.95 13.84
N GLU A 240 9.69 19.95 14.37
CA GLU A 240 10.07 20.62 15.63
C GLU A 240 9.62 22.09 15.79
N ASN A 241 9.39 22.81 14.67
CA ASN A 241 9.05 24.23 14.64
C ASN A 241 7.61 24.51 14.14
N GLU A 242 6.80 23.48 13.86
CA GLU A 242 5.40 23.64 13.42
C GLU A 242 4.44 22.70 14.16
N LYS A 243 3.21 23.17 14.43
CA LYS A 243 2.15 22.28 14.90
C LYS A 243 1.55 21.54 13.70
N VAL A 244 1.68 20.22 13.72
CA VAL A 244 1.03 19.33 12.76
C VAL A 244 0.10 18.37 13.48
N ASN A 245 -0.84 17.82 12.73
CA ASN A 245 -1.54 16.61 13.08
C ASN A 245 -1.66 15.81 11.79
N ILE A 246 -1.01 14.66 11.79
CA ILE A 246 -0.79 13.87 10.59
C ILE A 246 -1.85 12.78 10.51
N SER A 247 -2.67 12.82 9.45
CA SER A 247 -3.69 11.80 9.18
C SER A 247 -3.18 10.67 8.29
N GLU A 248 -2.15 10.91 7.48
CA GLU A 248 -1.62 9.95 6.51
C GLU A 248 -0.15 10.26 6.18
N TYR A 249 0.67 9.23 5.93
CA TYR A 249 2.04 9.40 5.42
C TYR A 249 2.58 8.18 4.67
N THR A 250 3.50 8.46 3.74
CA THR A 250 4.22 7.45 2.95
C THR A 250 5.63 7.91 2.58
N TRP A 251 6.48 6.96 2.19
CA TRP A 251 7.81 7.24 1.65
C TRP A 251 7.74 7.64 0.17
N ALA A 252 8.59 8.57 -0.24
CA ALA A 252 8.92 8.72 -1.65
C ALA A 252 9.90 7.64 -2.11
N PHE A 253 9.77 7.21 -3.37
CA PHE A 253 10.73 6.39 -4.09
C PHE A 253 12.18 6.84 -3.82
N GLY A 254 13.04 5.92 -3.38
CA GLY A 254 14.44 6.19 -3.05
C GLY A 254 14.65 6.60 -1.60
N GLY A 255 13.60 6.66 -0.78
CA GLY A 255 13.69 6.77 0.68
C GLY A 255 14.35 8.05 1.20
N ASN A 256 14.43 9.09 0.39
CA ASN A 256 15.07 10.38 0.73
C ASN A 256 14.07 11.50 1.00
N LYS A 257 12.79 11.27 0.73
CA LYS A 257 11.69 12.20 1.01
C LYS A 257 10.49 11.47 1.60
N ILE A 258 9.69 12.19 2.38
CA ILE A 258 8.45 11.71 3.01
C ILE A 258 7.31 12.55 2.44
N LEU A 259 6.15 11.94 2.14
CA LEU A 259 4.91 12.67 1.89
C LEU A 259 3.94 12.43 3.04
N TYR A 260 3.16 13.46 3.36
CA TYR A 260 2.20 13.45 4.45
C TYR A 260 1.03 14.40 4.19
N ILE A 261 -0.07 14.10 4.87
CA ILE A 261 -1.22 15.00 5.00
C ILE A 261 -1.14 15.65 6.38
N ASN A 262 -1.25 16.97 6.44
CA ASN A 262 -1.40 17.73 7.68
C ASN A 262 -2.80 18.36 7.72
N ASP A 263 -3.55 18.12 8.79
CA ASP A 263 -4.95 18.55 8.95
C ASP A 263 -5.15 19.69 9.97
N MET A 264 -4.07 20.29 10.50
CA MET A 264 -4.11 21.41 11.47
C MET A 264 -4.59 22.77 10.92
N LYS A 265 -5.25 22.80 9.76
CA LYS A 265 -5.74 24.01 9.09
C LYS A 265 -7.21 23.83 8.71
N GLU A 266 -7.76 24.74 7.91
CA GLU A 266 -9.18 24.69 7.48
C GLU A 266 -9.50 23.46 6.60
N ASN A 267 -8.48 22.84 5.98
CA ASN A 267 -8.58 21.68 5.10
C ASN A 267 -7.32 20.79 5.16
N LYS A 268 -7.47 19.53 4.76
CA LYS A 268 -6.37 18.55 4.61
C LYS A 268 -5.53 18.81 3.37
N GLU A 269 -4.22 18.90 3.56
CA GLU A 269 -3.29 19.39 2.55
C GLU A 269 -2.03 18.51 2.45
N ILE A 270 -1.53 18.33 1.22
CA ILE A 270 -0.37 17.48 0.91
C ILE A 270 0.94 18.26 1.08
N TYR A 271 1.89 17.69 1.80
CA TYR A 271 3.24 18.20 1.96
C TYR A 271 4.27 17.10 1.62
N MET A 272 5.46 17.55 1.23
CA MET A 272 6.64 16.70 1.02
C MET A 272 7.83 17.26 1.80
N MET A 273 8.51 16.40 2.55
CA MET A 273 9.73 16.73 3.29
C MET A 273 10.94 16.02 2.69
N ASP A 274 12.05 16.74 2.50
CA ASP A 274 13.36 16.16 2.20
C ASP A 274 14.12 15.81 3.48
N VAL A 275 14.45 14.52 3.65
CA VAL A 275 14.99 13.98 4.91
C VAL A 275 16.35 14.57 5.29
N LYS A 276 17.20 14.87 4.30
CA LYS A 276 18.57 15.32 4.52
C LYS A 276 18.67 16.82 4.74
N SER A 277 17.95 17.60 3.94
CA SER A 277 17.96 19.07 4.01
C SER A 277 16.94 19.66 4.98
N LYS A 278 16.01 18.83 5.47
CA LYS A 278 14.86 19.24 6.30
C LYS A 278 13.92 20.25 5.65
N LYS A 279 14.04 20.45 4.33
CA LYS A 279 13.14 21.32 3.58
C LYS A 279 11.77 20.67 3.46
N ILE A 280 10.74 21.39 3.90
CA ILE A 280 9.33 21.07 3.70
C ILE A 280 8.78 21.90 2.53
N GLU A 281 8.02 21.27 1.65
CA GLU A 281 7.31 21.88 0.52
C GLU A 281 5.83 21.47 0.58
N ARG A 282 4.91 22.44 0.68
CA ARG A 282 3.47 22.17 0.52
C ARG A 282 3.17 22.02 -0.98
N LEU A 283 2.49 20.94 -1.37
CA LEU A 283 2.28 20.57 -2.77
C LEU A 283 0.90 20.99 -3.28
N THR A 284 -0.13 20.91 -2.43
CA THR A 284 -1.46 21.52 -2.69
C THR A 284 -1.59 22.88 -1.98
N ASN A 285 -2.63 23.64 -2.29
CA ASN A 285 -3.02 24.87 -1.57
C ASN A 285 -4.39 25.32 -2.08
N ASN A 286 -5.45 24.76 -1.52
CA ASN A 286 -6.82 24.94 -2.03
C ASN A 286 -7.81 25.21 -0.87
N LYS A 287 -9.02 24.66 -0.92
CA LYS A 287 -10.08 24.75 0.10
C LYS A 287 -10.86 23.44 0.25
N VAL A 288 -10.21 22.33 -0.07
CA VAL A 288 -10.79 20.98 -0.20
C VAL A 288 -9.86 19.99 0.48
N ASP A 289 -10.33 18.80 0.83
CA ASP A 289 -9.53 17.81 1.54
C ASP A 289 -8.88 16.81 0.60
N GLU A 290 -7.56 16.66 0.71
CA GLU A 290 -6.82 15.54 0.11
C GLU A 290 -6.78 14.29 1.01
N SER A 291 -6.63 13.12 0.38
CA SER A 291 -6.45 11.79 0.99
C SER A 291 -5.83 10.79 -0.01
N ASN A 292 -5.40 9.61 0.46
CA ASN A 292 -4.92 8.49 -0.35
C ASN A 292 -3.72 8.86 -1.27
N ILE A 293 -2.64 9.36 -0.68
CA ILE A 293 -1.41 9.74 -1.42
C ILE A 293 -0.61 8.49 -1.80
N VAL A 294 -0.52 8.21 -3.10
CA VAL A 294 0.39 7.18 -3.62
C VAL A 294 1.28 7.69 -4.76
N TRP A 295 2.36 6.96 -5.01
CA TRP A 295 3.32 7.29 -6.06
C TRP A 295 3.02 6.56 -7.34
N SER A 296 3.28 7.20 -8.48
CA SER A 296 3.35 6.46 -9.74
C SER A 296 4.55 5.52 -9.74
N GLU A 297 4.42 4.41 -10.45
CA GLU A 297 5.57 3.73 -11.03
C GLU A 297 6.61 4.73 -11.56
N ARG A 298 7.89 4.47 -11.27
CA ARG A 298 9.04 5.25 -11.75
C ARG A 298 8.97 6.75 -11.39
N TYR A 299 8.17 7.13 -10.39
CA TYR A 299 8.30 8.38 -9.63
C TYR A 299 8.05 9.66 -10.44
N LYS A 300 7.31 9.53 -11.53
CA LYS A 300 6.99 10.63 -12.45
C LYS A 300 5.87 11.53 -11.91
N ASN A 301 4.98 10.96 -11.09
CA ASN A 301 3.81 11.65 -10.56
C ASN A 301 3.45 11.13 -9.16
N ILE A 302 2.61 11.90 -8.47
CA ILE A 302 1.89 11.55 -7.24
C ILE A 302 0.40 11.47 -7.62
N LEU A 303 -0.30 10.45 -7.14
CA LEU A 303 -1.77 10.39 -7.10
C LEU A 303 -2.27 10.78 -5.73
N PHE A 304 -3.49 11.30 -5.70
CA PHE A 304 -4.27 11.55 -4.50
C PHE A 304 -5.74 11.62 -4.86
N THR A 305 -6.62 11.39 -3.88
CA THR A 305 -8.04 11.73 -3.98
C THR A 305 -8.30 13.09 -3.35
N SER A 306 -9.16 13.91 -3.94
CA SER A 306 -9.55 15.22 -3.40
C SER A 306 -11.05 15.44 -3.52
N ASN A 307 -11.71 15.92 -2.45
CA ASN A 307 -13.17 16.03 -2.37
C ASN A 307 -13.78 17.22 -3.15
N ALA A 308 -13.02 17.82 -4.10
CA ALA A 308 -13.32 19.11 -4.71
C ALA A 308 -14.65 19.24 -5.45
N TYR A 309 -15.24 18.12 -5.89
CA TYR A 309 -16.55 18.08 -6.55
C TYR A 309 -17.62 17.36 -5.72
N ASN A 310 -17.39 17.25 -4.39
CA ASN A 310 -18.16 16.48 -3.39
C ASN A 310 -18.03 14.94 -3.48
N ASN A 311 -17.22 14.44 -4.41
CA ASN A 311 -16.83 13.02 -4.51
C ASN A 311 -15.30 12.89 -4.39
N SER A 312 -14.81 11.72 -4.01
CA SER A 312 -13.38 11.38 -3.99
C SER A 312 -12.85 11.10 -5.40
N ASP A 313 -12.73 12.17 -6.20
CA ASP A 313 -12.13 12.14 -7.54
C ASP A 313 -10.63 11.85 -7.47
N ILE A 314 -10.08 11.17 -8.48
CA ILE A 314 -8.64 10.84 -8.55
C ILE A 314 -7.88 11.91 -9.33
N TYR A 315 -6.94 12.54 -8.65
CA TYR A 315 -6.02 13.55 -9.19
C TYR A 315 -4.61 13.00 -9.36
N LYS A 316 -3.83 13.69 -10.20
CA LYS A 316 -2.41 13.47 -10.41
C LYS A 316 -1.66 14.79 -10.42
N MET A 317 -0.47 14.82 -9.83
CA MET A 317 0.46 15.95 -9.92
C MET A 317 1.91 15.50 -10.10
N LYS A 318 2.79 16.41 -10.55
CA LYS A 318 4.23 16.16 -10.57
C LYS A 318 4.82 16.19 -9.15
N PRO A 319 6.03 15.63 -8.93
CA PRO A 319 6.70 15.58 -7.62
C PRO A 319 6.94 16.93 -6.93
N ASN A 320 6.76 18.05 -7.63
CA ASN A 320 6.92 19.42 -7.16
C ASN A 320 5.57 20.17 -7.02
N GLY A 321 4.45 19.46 -6.94
CA GLY A 321 3.10 20.03 -6.84
C GLY A 321 2.54 20.64 -8.13
N SER A 322 3.34 20.73 -9.21
CA SER A 322 2.93 21.34 -10.47
C SER A 322 2.18 20.36 -11.39
N SER A 323 1.47 20.91 -12.39
CA SER A 323 0.63 20.13 -13.32
C SER A 323 -0.35 19.19 -12.59
N GLN A 324 -1.15 19.77 -11.68
CA GLN A 324 -2.27 19.09 -11.06
C GLN A 324 -3.38 18.92 -12.11
N GLU A 325 -3.82 17.70 -12.34
CA GLU A 325 -4.90 17.37 -13.27
C GLU A 325 -5.75 16.21 -12.74
N ILE A 326 -7.03 16.22 -13.08
CA ILE A 326 -7.95 15.12 -12.77
C ILE A 326 -7.65 13.96 -13.72
N ILE A 327 -7.34 12.78 -13.19
CA ILE A 327 -7.35 11.53 -13.98
C ILE A 327 -8.79 11.08 -14.18
N LEU A 328 -9.58 11.07 -13.10
CA LEU A 328 -10.94 10.59 -13.09
C LEU A 328 -11.83 11.48 -12.24
N ASN A 329 -12.85 12.06 -12.88
CA ASN A 329 -14.04 12.59 -12.23
C ASN A 329 -15.17 11.57 -12.41
N SER A 330 -15.85 11.17 -11.34
CA SER A 330 -17.08 10.36 -11.45
C SER A 330 -18.08 10.71 -10.34
N LYS A 331 -19.15 9.91 -10.21
CA LYS A 331 -20.13 10.01 -9.09
C LYS A 331 -19.86 8.99 -7.99
N ASP A 332 -18.78 8.24 -8.09
CA ASP A 332 -18.39 7.17 -7.18
C ASP A 332 -17.22 7.67 -6.31
N ASN A 333 -17.02 7.09 -5.14
CA ASN A 333 -15.94 7.50 -4.24
C ASN A 333 -14.80 6.49 -4.26
N PHE A 334 -13.62 6.89 -4.74
CA PHE A 334 -12.44 6.03 -4.73
C PHE A 334 -11.61 6.24 -3.46
N THR A 335 -11.02 5.15 -2.95
CA THR A 335 -10.11 5.13 -1.80
C THR A 335 -9.02 4.07 -2.01
N LEU A 336 -8.00 4.06 -1.15
CA LEU A 336 -6.94 3.04 -1.11
C LEU A 336 -6.39 2.71 -2.50
N LEU A 337 -5.87 3.75 -3.15
CA LEU A 337 -5.26 3.68 -4.48
C LEU A 337 -3.89 2.97 -4.41
N ASP A 338 -3.50 2.32 -5.49
CA ASP A 338 -2.13 1.88 -5.79
C ASP A 338 -1.88 1.96 -7.30
N TRP A 339 -0.64 2.18 -7.76
CA TRP A 339 -0.29 2.41 -9.16
C TRP A 339 1.04 1.77 -9.56
#